data_AF-A0A2R6JEA4-F1
#
_entry.id   AF-A0A2R6JEA4-F1
#
_cell.length_a   1.000
_cell.length_b   1.000
_cell.length_c   1.000
_cell.angle_alpha   90.00
_cell.angle_beta   90.00
_cell.angle_gamma   90.00
#
_symmetry.space_group_name_H-M   'P 1'
#
loop_
_entity.id
_entity.type
_entity.pdbx_description
1 polymer ?
#
loop_
_entity_poly.entity_id
_entity_poly.type
_entity_poly.pdbx_seq_one_letter_code
_entity_poly.pdbx_strand_id
1 'polypeptide(L)' 'MSPDLTDEQLEKHREAGEILAQVRAAAADRVEVGASHLEVAEFAEDRIRELGAEPAFPVNISIDEEAA' A
#
# COMPACT_ATOMS: atom_id res chain seq x y z
N MET A 1 -23.55 -4.20 7.81
CA MET A 1 -24.06 -4.45 6.46
C MET A 1 -22.85 -4.62 5.58
N SER A 2 -22.69 -5.76 4.91
CA SER A 2 -21.74 -5.82 3.80
C SER A 2 -22.32 -4.99 2.66
N PRO A 3 -21.52 -4.19 1.93
CA PRO A 3 -21.99 -3.54 0.71
C PRO A 3 -22.44 -4.62 -0.29
N ASP A 4 -23.54 -4.38 -0.99
CA ASP A 4 -23.95 -5.19 -2.14
C ASP A 4 -22.99 -4.88 -3.30
N LEU A 5 -21.84 -5.56 -3.31
CA LEU A 5 -20.85 -5.50 -4.39
C LEU A 5 -21.22 -6.52 -5.48
N THR A 6 -21.01 -6.14 -6.74
CA THR A 6 -21.00 -7.13 -7.83
C THR A 6 -19.79 -8.06 -7.70
N ASP A 7 -19.87 -9.23 -8.35
CA ASP A 7 -18.74 -10.19 -8.36
C ASP A 7 -17.46 -9.55 -8.93
N GLU A 8 -17.58 -8.74 -9.98
CA GLU A 8 -16.45 -7.99 -10.56
C GLU A 8 -15.85 -6.99 -9.57
N GLN A 9 -16.70 -6.24 -8.83
CA GLN A 9 -16.21 -5.32 -7.81
C GLN A 9 -15.48 -6.07 -6.71
N LEU A 10 -16.03 -7.20 -6.26
CA LEU A 10 -15.41 -8.03 -5.24
C LEU A 10 -14.07 -8.62 -5.69
N GLU A 11 -13.96 -9.05 -6.95
CA GLU A 11 -12.73 -9.55 -7.54
C GLU A 11 -11.64 -8.46 -7.59
N LYS A 12 -11.97 -7.24 -8.06
CA LYS A 12 -11.02 -6.11 -8.06
C LYS A 12 -10.52 -5.74 -6.67
N HIS A 13 -11.39 -5.83 -5.64
CA HIS A 13 -10.97 -5.58 -4.25
C HIS A 13 -10.00 -6.66 -3.75
N ARG A 14 -10.20 -7.93 -4.15
CA ARG A 14 -9.27 -9.02 -3.80
C ARG A 14 -7.92 -8.81 -4.47
N GLU A 15 -7.91 -8.51 -5.77
CA GLU A 15 -6.69 -8.22 -6.52
C GLU A 15 -5.92 -7.03 -5.91
N ALA A 16 -6.61 -5.93 -5.61
CA ALA A 16 -6.01 -4.78 -4.93
C ALA A 16 -5.46 -5.16 -3.53
N GLY A 17 -6.17 -6.02 -2.80
CA GLY A 17 -5.73 -6.55 -1.51
C GLY A 17 -4.48 -7.43 -1.60
N GLU A 18 -4.34 -8.23 -2.66
CA GLU A 18 -3.16 -9.04 -2.93
C GLU A 18 -1.94 -8.17 -3.24
N ILE A 19 -2.11 -7.15 -4.09
CA ILE A 19 -1.06 -6.16 -4.38
C ILE A 19 -0.65 -5.43 -3.08
N LEU A 20 -1.62 -4.95 -2.30
CA LEU A 20 -1.38 -4.29 -1.01
C LEU A 20 -0.57 -5.19 -0.07
N ALA A 21 -0.92 -6.47 0.06
CA ALA A 21 -0.22 -7.40 0.94
C ALA A 21 1.23 -7.60 0.51
N GLN A 22 1.49 -7.74 -0.79
CA GLN A 22 2.85 -7.89 -1.34
C GLN A 22 3.69 -6.63 -1.13
N VAL A 23 3.13 -5.45 -1.46
CA VAL A 23 3.82 -4.17 -1.29
C VAL A 23 4.14 -3.90 0.18
N ARG A 24 3.18 -4.15 1.08
CA ARG A 24 3.37 -3.95 2.52
C ARG A 24 4.52 -4.78 3.06
N ALA A 25 4.60 -6.05 2.66
CA ALA A 25 5.70 -6.94 3.07
C ALA A 25 7.05 -6.40 2.58
N ALA A 26 7.16 -6.07 1.29
CA ALA A 26 8.40 -5.56 0.70
C ALA A 26 8.82 -4.18 1.24
N ALA A 27 7.86 -3.32 1.61
CA ALA A 27 8.13 -2.03 2.22
C ALA A 27 8.62 -2.19 3.66
N ALA A 28 8.05 -3.14 4.43
CA ALA A 28 8.47 -3.41 5.81
C ALA A 28 9.95 -3.82 5.90
N ASP A 29 10.46 -4.57 4.92
CA ASP A 29 11.87 -4.97 4.86
C ASP A 29 12.83 -3.78 4.68
N ARG A 30 12.34 -2.60 4.28
CA ARG A 30 13.12 -1.37 4.13
C ARG A 30 13.03 -0.44 5.34
N VAL A 31 12.15 -0.72 6.29
CA VAL A 31 11.98 0.12 7.48
C VAL A 31 13.06 -0.25 8.49
N GLU A 32 14.19 0.43 8.39
CA GLU A 32 15.34 0.28 9.28
C GLU A 32 15.78 1.62 9.88
N VAL A 33 16.55 1.56 10.98
CA VAL A 33 17.03 2.77 11.66
C VAL A 33 17.93 3.57 10.72
N GLY A 34 17.53 4.81 10.42
CA GLY A 34 18.24 5.72 9.53
C GLY A 34 17.76 5.68 8.07
N ALA A 35 16.80 4.83 7.72
CA ALA A 35 16.16 4.86 6.41
C ALA A 35 15.37 6.16 6.21
N SER A 36 15.34 6.67 4.97
CA SER A 36 14.54 7.83 4.61
C SER A 36 13.06 7.45 4.50
N HIS A 37 12.18 8.19 5.18
CA HIS A 37 10.73 8.02 5.03
C HIS A 37 10.28 8.24 3.58
N LEU A 38 10.88 9.21 2.88
CA LEU A 38 10.57 9.49 1.49
C LEU A 38 10.92 8.28 0.61
N GLU A 39 12.10 7.68 0.80
CA GLU A 39 12.52 6.52 -0.01
C GLU A 39 11.64 5.30 0.24
N VAL A 40 11.18 5.09 1.49
CA VAL A 40 10.23 4.02 1.82
C VAL A 40 8.88 4.26 1.16
N ALA A 41 8.38 5.50 1.17
CA ALA A 41 7.11 5.87 0.54
C ALA A 41 7.17 5.75 -0.99
N GLU A 42 8.20 6.31 -1.63
CA GLU A 42 8.45 6.22 -3.07
C GLU A 42 8.59 4.76 -3.50
N PHE A 43 9.34 3.95 -2.76
CA PHE A 43 9.45 2.52 -3.03
C PHE A 43 8.08 1.82 -3.02
N ALA A 44 7.25 2.09 -2.00
CA ALA A 44 5.93 1.47 -1.90
C ALA A 44 5.02 1.88 -3.06
N GLU A 45 4.99 3.16 -3.41
CA GLU A 45 4.18 3.65 -4.54
C GLU A 45 4.66 3.12 -5.89
N ASP A 46 5.97 3.09 -6.13
CA ASP A 46 6.55 2.55 -7.35
C ASP A 46 6.29 1.05 -7.45
N ARG A 47 6.37 0.31 -6.35
CA ARG A 47 6.03 -1.12 -6.34
C ARG A 47 4.56 -1.37 -6.67
N ILE A 48 3.64 -0.52 -6.21
CA ILE A 48 2.22 -0.56 -6.61
C ILE A 48 2.09 -0.38 -8.13
N ARG A 49 2.78 0.62 -8.70
CA ARG A 49 2.80 0.90 -10.14
C ARG A 49 3.39 -0.24 -10.96
N GLU A 50 4.48 -0.84 -10.51
CA GLU A 50 5.13 -2.00 -11.15
C GLU A 50 4.20 -3.22 -11.21
N LEU A 51 3.34 -3.40 -10.21
CA LEU A 51 2.36 -4.48 -10.14
C LEU A 51 1.09 -4.18 -10.96
N GLY A 52 1.05 -3.07 -11.69
CA GLY A 52 -0.04 -2.72 -12.59
C GLY A 52 -1.20 -1.97 -11.92
N ALA A 53 -1.03 -1.49 -10.69
CA ALA A 53 -2.02 -0.70 -9.96
C ALA A 53 -1.59 0.76 -9.82
N GLU A 54 -2.47 1.60 -9.28
CA GLU A 54 -2.17 2.98 -8.91
C GLU A 54 -2.51 3.19 -7.44
N PRO A 55 -1.69 3.91 -6.65
CA PRO A 55 -2.04 4.24 -5.27
C PRO A 55 -3.38 4.97 -5.21
N ALA A 56 -4.32 4.46 -4.40
CA ALA A 56 -5.61 5.11 -4.21
C ALA A 56 -5.48 6.46 -3.48
N PHE A 57 -4.40 6.62 -2.71
CA PHE A 57 -3.96 7.83 -2.02
C PHE A 57 -2.43 7.74 -1.84
N PRO A 58 -1.73 8.87 -1.61
CA PRO A 58 -0.28 8.86 -1.34
C PRO A 58 0.07 7.98 -0.14
N VAL A 59 1.25 7.34 -0.17
CA VAL A 59 1.70 6.53 0.97
C VAL A 59 2.00 7.43 2.16
N ASN A 60 1.41 7.11 3.31
CA ASN A 60 1.63 7.82 4.56
C ASN A 60 2.55 7.02 5.48
N ILE A 61 3.46 7.72 6.15
CA ILE A 61 4.32 7.18 7.22
C ILE A 61 4.15 8.08 8.43
N SER A 62 3.45 7.57 9.42
CA SER A 62 3.23 8.21 10.72
C SER A 62 4.37 7.90 11.68
N ILE A 63 4.84 8.91 12.43
CA ILE A 63 5.94 8.77 13.39
C ILE A 63 5.38 9.04 14.79
N ASP A 64 5.57 8.09 15.71
CA ASP A 64 5.14 8.16 17.11
C ASP A 64 3.69 8.64 17.30
N GLU A 65 3.51 9.89 17.72
CA GLU A 65 2.23 10.51 18.03
C GLU A 65 1.58 11.27 16.85
N GLU A 66 2.26 11.34 15.70
CA GLU A 66 1.72 11.91 14.46
C GLU A 66 0.79 10.91 13.75
N ALA A 67 -0.51 11.01 14.00
CA ALA A 67 -1.54 10.26 13.28
C ALA A 67 -1.93 10.94 11.95
N ALA A 68 -2.34 10.14 10.96
CA ALA A 68 -2.89 10.56 9.66
C ALA A 68 -4.29 9.98 9.41
#